data_AF-A0A954WZB4-F1
#
_entry.id   AF-A0A954WZB4-F1
#
_cell.length_a   1.000
_cell.length_b   1.000
_cell.length_c   1.000
_cell.angle_alpha   90.00
_cell.angle_beta   90.00
_cell.angle_gamma   90.00
#
_symmetry.space_group_name_H-M   'P 1'
#
loop_
_entity.id
_entity.type
_entity.pdbx_description
1 polymer ?
#
loop_
_entity_poly.entity_id
_entity_poly.type
_entity_poly.pdbx_seq_one_letter_code
_entity_poly.pdbx_strand_id
1 'polypeptide(L)'
;MDKLTVRERPGKNSFRFWQEGPGFDRNIFSPDAIQASIDYIHDNPSKRGLCKRAVDWKWSSARYYLFEPPRQQFEELPYIHGIPDGAFDSGQSR
;
A
#
# COMPACT_ATOMS: atom_id res chain seq x y z
N MET A 1 7.43 -9.65 -22.81
CA MET A 1 6.10 -9.11 -23.17
C MET A 1 5.00 -10.15 -22.96
N ASP A 2 5.27 -11.42 -23.20
CA ASP A 2 4.30 -12.53 -23.15
C ASP A 2 3.52 -12.68 -21.82
N LYS A 3 4.13 -12.32 -20.68
CA LYS A 3 3.46 -12.36 -19.36
C LYS A 3 2.34 -11.33 -19.17
N LEU A 4 2.28 -10.31 -20.03
CA LEU A 4 1.26 -9.25 -20.01
C LEU A 4 0.28 -9.39 -21.18
N THR A 5 0.28 -10.53 -21.85
CA THR A 5 -0.62 -10.82 -22.97
C THR A 5 -1.64 -11.86 -22.53
N VAL A 6 -2.91 -11.48 -22.55
CA VAL A 6 -4.04 -12.38 -22.20
C VAL A 6 -4.81 -12.76 -23.46
N ARG A 7 -5.36 -13.98 -23.47
CA ARG A 7 -6.23 -14.45 -24.55
C ARG A 7 -7.67 -14.02 -24.27
N GLU A 8 -8.18 -13.05 -25.03
CA GLU A 8 -9.55 -12.55 -24.87
C GLU A 8 -10.58 -13.55 -25.43
N ARG A 9 -10.27 -14.13 -26.58
CA ARG A 9 -11.09 -15.15 -27.27
C ARG A 9 -10.19 -16.00 -28.17
N PRO A 10 -10.65 -17.16 -28.69
CA PRO A 10 -9.86 -17.96 -29.61
C PRO A 10 -9.33 -17.10 -30.78
N GLY A 11 -8.01 -17.11 -30.99
CA GLY A 11 -7.33 -16.33 -32.03
C GLY A 11 -7.11 -14.84 -31.74
N LYS A 12 -7.56 -14.30 -30.60
CA LYS A 12 -7.34 -12.88 -30.23
C LYS A 12 -6.64 -12.77 -28.87
N ASN A 13 -5.42 -12.26 -28.91
CA ASN A 13 -4.64 -11.89 -27.74
C ASN A 13 -4.62 -10.36 -27.58
N SER A 14 -4.56 -9.89 -26.35
CA SER A 14 -4.53 -8.46 -26.02
C SER A 14 -3.50 -8.21 -24.92
N PHE A 15 -2.77 -7.10 -25.04
CA PHE A 15 -1.85 -6.65 -24.00
C PHE A 15 -2.64 -5.97 -22.89
N ARG A 16 -2.38 -6.35 -21.64
CA ARG A 16 -2.91 -5.69 -20.45
C ARG A 16 -1.80 -5.49 -19.45
N PHE A 17 -1.65 -4.24 -19.01
CA PHE A 17 -0.73 -3.92 -17.92
C PHE A 17 -1.28 -4.39 -16.56
N TRP A 18 -2.58 -4.25 -16.36
CA TRP A 18 -3.28 -4.68 -15.14
C TRP A 18 -3.68 -6.16 -15.19
N GLN A 19 -3.68 -6.80 -14.03
CA GLN A 19 -4.21 -8.16 -13.86
C GLN A 19 -5.72 -8.19 -14.14
N GLU A 20 -6.22 -9.33 -14.60
CA GLU A 20 -7.64 -9.53 -14.82
C GLU A 20 -8.42 -9.63 -13.50
N GLY A 21 -9.64 -9.05 -13.47
CA GLY A 21 -10.54 -9.05 -12.32
C GLY A 21 -10.79 -7.65 -11.76
N PRO A 22 -11.69 -7.54 -10.75
CA PRO A 22 -12.05 -6.26 -10.15
C PRO A 22 -10.96 -5.68 -9.21
N GLY A 23 -9.88 -6.41 -8.99
CA GLY A 23 -8.89 -6.11 -7.94
C GLY A 23 -9.24 -6.78 -6.61
N PHE A 24 -8.50 -6.41 -5.56
CA PHE A 24 -8.76 -6.84 -4.19
C PHE A 24 -9.23 -5.65 -3.38
N ASP A 25 -10.46 -5.71 -2.89
CA ASP A 25 -11.06 -4.71 -2.01
C ASP A 25 -11.56 -5.40 -0.74
N ARG A 26 -11.30 -4.79 0.41
CA ARG A 26 -11.71 -5.28 1.72
C ARG A 26 -12.09 -4.09 2.60
N ASN A 27 -13.34 -4.09 3.06
CA ASN A 27 -13.76 -3.17 4.10
C ASN A 27 -13.12 -3.55 5.45
N ILE A 28 -12.58 -2.54 6.15
CA ILE A 28 -11.90 -2.68 7.43
C ILE A 28 -12.57 -1.73 8.42
N PHE A 29 -13.04 -2.25 9.55
CA PHE A 29 -13.87 -1.50 10.50
C PHE A 29 -13.33 -1.45 11.93
N SER A 30 -12.39 -2.34 12.28
CA SER A 30 -11.81 -2.36 13.62
C SER A 30 -10.42 -1.70 13.61
N PRO A 31 -10.06 -0.96 14.68
CA PRO A 31 -8.72 -0.40 14.83
C PRO A 31 -7.62 -1.45 14.64
N ASP A 32 -7.78 -2.64 15.25
CA ASP A 32 -6.83 -3.75 15.13
C ASP A 32 -6.62 -4.19 13.67
N ALA A 33 -7.70 -4.28 12.89
CA ALA A 33 -7.61 -4.70 11.50
C ALA A 33 -7.00 -3.60 10.62
N ILE A 34 -7.20 -2.33 10.97
CA ILE A 34 -6.52 -1.21 10.29
C ILE A 34 -5.03 -1.26 10.60
N GLN A 35 -4.64 -1.39 11.86
CA GLN A 35 -3.24 -1.49 12.27
C GLN A 35 -2.54 -2.67 11.59
N ALA A 36 -3.15 -3.86 11.61
CA ALA A 36 -2.59 -5.03 10.95
C ALA A 36 -2.42 -4.83 9.42
N SER A 37 -3.30 -4.06 8.79
CA SER A 37 -3.20 -3.74 7.37
C SER A 37 -2.08 -2.75 7.07
N ILE A 38 -1.91 -1.73 7.93
CA ILE A 38 -0.78 -0.79 7.86
C ILE A 38 0.54 -1.56 7.99
N ASP A 39 0.68 -2.41 9.01
CA ASP A 39 1.87 -3.21 9.24
C ASP A 39 2.17 -4.12 8.04
N TYR A 40 1.14 -4.78 7.49
CA TYR A 40 1.28 -5.59 6.29
C TYR A 40 1.80 -4.79 5.09
N ILE A 41 1.22 -3.61 4.84
CA ILE A 41 1.60 -2.74 3.70
C ILE A 41 3.03 -2.23 3.86
N HIS A 42 3.41 -1.79 5.08
CA HIS A 42 4.76 -1.29 5.36
C HIS A 42 5.82 -2.38 5.26
N ASP A 43 5.51 -3.59 5.71
CA ASP A 43 6.43 -4.73 5.66
C ASP A 43 6.55 -5.38 4.28
N ASN A 44 5.55 -5.24 3.42
CA ASN A 44 5.49 -5.96 2.14
C ASN A 44 6.76 -5.81 1.28
N PRO A 45 7.37 -4.61 1.12
CA PRO A 45 8.64 -4.47 0.39
C PRO A 45 9.77 -5.33 0.97
N SER A 46 9.87 -5.41 2.30
CA SER A 46 10.86 -6.26 3.00
C SER A 46 10.54 -7.75 2.79
N LYS A 47 9.30 -8.16 3.04
CA LYS A 47 8.85 -9.56 2.89
C LYS A 47 8.99 -10.08 1.46
N ARG A 48 8.93 -9.18 0.46
CA ARG A 48 9.12 -9.48 -0.96
C ARG A 48 10.58 -9.36 -1.43
N GLY A 49 11.50 -9.02 -0.54
CA GLY A 49 12.94 -8.92 -0.83
C GLY A 49 13.34 -7.68 -1.63
N LEU A 50 12.50 -6.64 -1.68
CA LEU A 50 12.77 -5.39 -2.40
C LEU A 50 13.67 -4.44 -1.60
N CYS A 51 13.69 -4.57 -0.27
CA CYS A 51 14.57 -3.84 0.63
C CYS A 51 14.93 -4.68 1.86
N LYS A 52 15.93 -4.23 2.64
CA LYS A 52 16.35 -4.91 3.88
C LYS A 52 15.42 -4.61 5.06
N ARG A 53 14.90 -3.38 5.14
CA ARG A 53 13.98 -2.92 6.18
C ARG A 53 12.84 -2.14 5.55
N ALA A 54 11.65 -2.18 6.15
CA ALA A 54 10.47 -1.45 5.68
C ALA A 54 10.76 0.05 5.39
N VAL A 55 11.46 0.73 6.31
CA VAL A 55 11.82 2.16 6.21
C VAL A 55 12.87 2.50 5.14
N ASP A 56 13.50 1.49 4.53
CA ASP A 56 14.44 1.68 3.43
C ASP A 56 13.71 1.75 2.07
N TRP A 57 12.42 1.36 2.02
CA TRP A 57 11.63 1.46 0.80
C TRP A 57 11.06 2.87 0.64
N LYS A 58 11.65 3.65 -0.27
CA LYS A 58 11.25 5.05 -0.46
C LYS A 58 9.81 5.23 -0.93
N TRP A 59 9.25 4.26 -1.66
CA TRP A 59 7.87 4.31 -2.17
C TRP A 59 6.83 3.81 -1.15
N SER A 60 7.08 4.04 0.13
CA SER A 60 6.18 3.70 1.24
C SER A 60 6.20 4.81 2.28
N SER A 61 5.08 4.97 2.99
CA SER A 61 4.98 5.89 4.13
C SER A 61 5.65 5.37 5.41
N ALA A 62 6.19 4.14 5.43
CA ALA A 62 6.80 3.56 6.63
C ALA A 62 7.84 4.48 7.30
N ARG A 63 8.68 5.16 6.50
CA ARG A 63 9.72 6.06 7.02
C ARG A 63 9.18 7.38 7.55
N TYR A 64 8.01 7.82 7.08
CA TYR A 64 7.38 9.08 7.51
C TYR A 64 7.13 9.09 9.02
N TYR A 65 6.66 7.96 9.57
CA TYR A 65 6.33 7.76 10.98
C TYR A 65 7.53 7.43 11.89
N LEU A 66 8.76 7.40 11.36
CA LEU A 66 9.95 7.13 12.17
C LEU A 66 10.40 8.33 13.02
N PHE A 67 9.94 9.53 12.67
CA PHE A 67 10.32 10.79 13.31
C PHE A 67 9.17 11.34 14.15
N GLU A 68 9.51 12.09 15.20
CA GLU A 68 8.56 12.81 16.04
C GLU A 68 8.88 14.32 15.97
N PRO A 69 8.04 15.16 15.33
CA PRO A 69 6.85 14.79 14.57
C PRO A 69 7.21 14.06 13.25
N PRO A 70 6.26 13.33 12.64
CA PRO A 70 6.44 12.70 11.33
C PRO A 70 6.86 13.70 10.24
N ARG A 71 7.77 13.29 9.35
CA ARG A 71 8.36 14.20 8.34
C ARG A 71 8.60 13.52 7.00
N GLN A 72 8.30 14.24 5.92
CA GLN A 72 8.70 13.87 4.55
C GLN A 72 10.22 13.78 4.44
N GLN A 73 10.73 12.73 3.81
CA GLN A 73 12.17 12.45 3.74
C GLN A 73 12.77 12.63 2.34
N PHE A 74 11.94 12.53 1.31
CA PHE A 74 12.36 12.57 -0.08
C PHE A 74 11.61 13.69 -0.79
N GLU A 75 12.36 14.69 -1.27
CA GLU A 75 11.81 15.84 -1.98
C GLU A 75 11.18 15.44 -3.32
N GLU A 76 11.67 14.36 -3.95
CA GLU A 76 11.13 13.87 -5.22
C GLU A 76 9.80 13.11 -5.08
N LEU A 77 9.37 12.82 -3.85
CA LEU A 77 8.17 12.03 -3.60
C LEU A 77 6.96 12.90 -3.33
N PRO A 78 5.75 12.40 -3.64
CA PRO A 78 4.51 13.05 -3.24
C PRO A 78 4.48 13.36 -1.74
N TYR A 79 3.80 14.46 -1.40
CA TYR A 79 3.57 14.84 -0.01
C TYR A 79 2.71 13.79 0.69
N ILE A 80 3.16 13.35 1.87
CA ILE A 80 2.43 12.38 2.68
C ILE A 80 1.56 13.11 3.70
N HIS A 81 0.26 12.84 3.64
CA HIS A 81 -0.66 13.15 4.72
C HIS A 81 -0.65 12.00 5.72
N GLY A 82 -0.15 12.26 6.92
CA GLY A 82 -0.22 11.31 8.02
C GLY A 82 -1.66 10.99 8.40
N ILE A 83 -1.83 9.90 9.15
CA ILE A 83 -3.11 9.60 9.80
C ILE A 83 -3.46 10.75 10.75
N PRO A 84 -4.68 11.32 10.69
CA PRO A 84 -5.09 12.38 11.60
C PRO A 84 -5.05 11.94 13.06
N ASP A 85 -4.76 12.87 13.95
CA ASP A 85 -4.89 12.63 15.39
C ASP A 85 -6.32 12.16 15.73
N GLY A 86 -6.41 11.11 16.54
CA GLY A 86 -7.68 10.52 16.94
C GLY A 86 -8.40 9.69 15.86
N ALA A 87 -7.75 9.38 14.72
CA ALA A 87 -8.35 8.54 13.67
C ALA A 87 -8.77 7.13 14.15
N PHE A 88 -8.24 6.68 15.29
CA PHE A 88 -8.56 5.39 15.90
C PHE A 88 -9.29 5.53 17.24
N ASP A 89 -9.64 6.74 17.65
CA ASP A 89 -10.39 6.95 18.89
C ASP A 89 -11.76 6.31 18.71
N SER A 90 -12.17 5.51 19.70
CA SER A 90 -13.36 4.65 19.69
C SER A 90 -14.69 5.42 19.74
N GLY A 91 -14.75 6.62 19.18
CA GLY A 91 -15.81 7.60 19.30
C GLY A 91 -16.43 8.02 17.98
N GLN A 92 -16.79 7.07 17.11
CA GLN A 92 -17.81 7.30 16.07
C GLN A 92 -18.43 5.98 15.62
N SER A 93 -19.23 5.39 16.51
CA SER A 93 -20.35 4.56 16.08
C SER A 93 -21.43 5.51 15.56
N ARG A 94 -21.61 5.58 14.25
CA ARG A 94 -22.87 5.90 13.56
C ARG A 94 -22.76 5.62 12.07
#